data_AF-A0A1G6MIG2-F1
#
_entry.id   AF-A0A1G6MIG2-F1
#
_cell.length_a   1.000
_cell.length_b   1.000
_cell.length_c   1.000
_cell.angle_alpha   90.00
_cell.angle_beta   90.00
_cell.angle_gamma   90.00
#
_symmetry.space_group_name_H-M   'P 1'
#
loop_
_entity.id
_entity.type
_entity.pdbx_description
1 polymer ?
#
loop_
_entity_poly.entity_id
_entity_poly.type
_entity_poly.pdbx_seq_one_letter_code
_entity_poly.pdbx_strand_id
1 'polypeptide(L)'
;MIYDFEFRKNIKKKKLYEAIAKEILNAWDAKTPIEIKKRFLHLAKKYHPDINHKESAKKKFQDISLSYRILTQWDDSILNEKFSTISEFDVKIIKIKANINDEKSHIERFKNLY
;
A
#
# COMPACT_ATOMS: atom_id res chain seq x y z
N MET A 1 17.32 18.59 14.83
CA MET A 1 16.91 17.17 14.91
C MET A 1 15.59 16.94 14.15
N ILE A 2 15.48 17.43 12.91
CA ILE A 2 14.26 17.37 12.08
C ILE A 2 14.29 16.15 11.14
N TYR A 3 15.50 15.75 10.71
CA TYR A 3 15.72 14.60 9.83
C TYR A 3 15.21 13.27 10.40
N ASP A 4 15.31 13.04 11.72
CA ASP A 4 14.88 11.78 12.34
C ASP A 4 13.34 11.62 12.31
N PHE A 5 12.59 12.73 12.43
CA PHE A 5 11.13 12.69 12.46
C PHE A 5 10.53 12.39 11.08
N GLU A 6 10.96 13.10 10.03
CA GLU A 6 10.49 12.85 8.66
C GLU A 6 10.89 11.45 8.18
N PHE A 7 12.08 10.98 8.56
CA PHE A 7 12.52 9.61 8.25
C PHE A 7 11.59 8.55 8.88
N ARG A 8 11.28 8.66 10.18
CA ARG A 8 10.34 7.74 10.85
C ARG A 8 8.94 7.77 10.24
N LYS A 9 8.46 8.96 9.87
CA LYS A 9 7.16 9.14 9.20
C LYS A 9 7.15 8.46 7.83
N ASN A 10 8.21 8.61 7.05
CA ASN A 10 8.36 7.96 5.74
C ASN A 10 8.43 6.43 5.87
N ILE A 11 9.11 5.89 6.87
CA ILE A 11 9.13 4.44 7.15
C ILE A 11 7.72 3.91 7.45
N LYS A 12 6.97 4.60 8.33
CA LYS A 12 5.59 4.19 8.66
C LYS A 12 4.70 4.22 7.42
N LYS A 13 4.83 5.28 6.62
CA LYS A 13 4.08 5.43 5.37
C LYS A 13 4.45 4.34 4.37
N LYS A 14 5.73 4.02 4.22
CA LYS A 14 6.22 2.92 3.38
C LYS A 14 5.59 1.58 3.74
N LYS A 15 5.63 1.21 5.03
CA LYS A 15 5.01 -0.04 5.52
C LYS A 15 3.51 -0.10 5.20
N LEU A 16 2.81 1.01 5.34
CA LEU A 16 1.39 1.09 5.00
C LEU A 16 1.14 0.87 3.50
N TYR A 17 1.92 1.52 2.64
CA TYR A 17 1.79 1.37 1.18
C TYR A 17 2.14 -0.06 0.73
N GLU A 18 3.15 -0.68 1.32
CA GLU A 18 3.49 -2.09 1.07
C GLU A 18 2.35 -3.03 1.48
N ALA A 19 1.73 -2.80 2.65
CA ALA A 19 0.58 -3.57 3.10
C ALA A 19 -0.61 -3.42 2.16
N ILE A 20 -0.89 -2.20 1.70
CA ILE A 20 -1.95 -1.92 0.74
C ILE A 20 -1.67 -2.63 -0.60
N ALA A 21 -0.44 -2.53 -1.10
CA ALA A 21 -0.03 -3.18 -2.35
C ALA A 21 -0.17 -4.71 -2.29
N LYS A 22 0.15 -5.31 -1.14
CA LYS A 22 -0.07 -6.74 -0.89
C LYS A 22 -1.54 -7.10 -0.87
N GLU A 23 -2.41 -6.26 -0.30
CA GLU A 23 -3.86 -6.49 -0.34
C GLU A 23 -4.39 -6.46 -1.78
N ILE A 24 -4.05 -5.43 -2.57
CA ILE A 24 -4.54 -5.27 -3.95
C ILE A 24 -4.11 -6.44 -4.84
N LEU A 25 -2.86 -6.89 -4.73
CA LEU A 25 -2.34 -8.01 -5.50
C LEU A 25 -2.70 -9.38 -4.89
N ASN A 26 -3.42 -9.40 -3.75
CA ASN A 26 -3.64 -10.57 -2.92
C ASN A 26 -2.32 -11.33 -2.64
N ALA A 27 -1.22 -10.62 -2.40
CA ALA A 27 0.14 -11.16 -2.34
C ALA A 27 0.70 -11.26 -0.91
N TRP A 28 -0.16 -11.41 0.11
CA TRP A 28 0.26 -11.54 1.51
C TRP A 28 1.12 -12.79 1.76
N ASP A 29 0.80 -13.86 1.05
CA ASP A 29 1.48 -15.15 1.07
C ASP A 29 2.65 -15.24 0.09
N ALA A 30 2.78 -14.26 -0.82
CA ALA A 30 3.86 -14.22 -1.79
C ALA A 30 5.17 -13.87 -1.09
N LYS A 31 6.15 -14.79 -1.17
CA LYS A 31 7.47 -14.64 -0.57
C LYS A 31 8.53 -14.28 -1.60
N THR A 32 8.26 -14.55 -2.87
CA THR A 32 9.23 -14.32 -3.95
C THR A 32 8.75 -13.25 -4.94
N PRO A 33 9.67 -12.50 -5.57
CA PRO A 33 9.33 -11.55 -6.63
C PRO A 33 8.59 -12.19 -7.81
N ILE A 34 8.88 -13.47 -8.08
CA ILE A 34 8.25 -14.25 -9.15
C ILE A 34 6.75 -14.46 -8.88
N GLU A 35 6.37 -14.78 -7.65
CA GLU A 35 4.97 -14.95 -7.25
C GLU A 35 4.20 -13.62 -7.36
N ILE A 36 4.81 -12.53 -6.91
CA ILE A 36 4.25 -11.17 -7.03
C ILE A 36 4.00 -10.83 -8.51
N LYS A 37 4.99 -11.08 -9.37
CA LYS A 37 4.87 -10.89 -10.82
C LYS A 37 3.77 -11.74 -11.44
N LYS A 38 3.64 -13.01 -11.03
CA LYS A 38 2.56 -13.90 -11.51
C LYS A 38 1.17 -13.35 -11.15
N ARG A 39 0.96 -12.90 -9.90
CA ARG A 39 -0.32 -12.32 -9.45
C ARG A 39 -0.63 -11.03 -10.19
N PHE A 40 0.37 -10.15 -10.34
CA PHE A 40 0.25 -8.94 -11.14
C PHE A 40 -0.20 -9.24 -12.58
N LEU A 41 0.48 -10.15 -13.28
CA LEU A 41 0.13 -10.49 -14.66
C LEU A 41 -1.28 -11.07 -14.80
N HIS A 42 -1.71 -11.89 -13.84
CA HIS A 42 -3.06 -12.44 -13.82
C HIS A 42 -4.13 -11.33 -13.69
N LEU A 43 -3.95 -10.41 -12.73
CA LEU A 43 -4.87 -9.30 -12.52
C LEU A 43 -4.82 -8.26 -13.65
N ALA A 44 -3.62 -7.96 -14.15
CA ALA A 44 -3.41 -7.03 -15.27
C ALA A 44 -4.16 -7.50 -16.52
N LYS A 45 -4.10 -8.78 -16.87
CA LYS A 45 -4.87 -9.34 -17.99
C LYS A 45 -6.38 -9.25 -17.77
N LYS A 46 -6.84 -9.47 -16.54
CA LYS A 46 -8.27 -9.42 -16.19
C LYS A 46 -8.86 -8.00 -16.27
N TYR A 47 -8.06 -6.99 -15.92
CA TYR A 47 -8.50 -5.59 -15.85
C TYR A 47 -7.86 -4.70 -16.93
N HIS A 48 -7.21 -5.29 -17.94
CA HIS A 48 -6.56 -4.52 -19.00
C HIS A 48 -7.58 -3.63 -19.73
N PRO A 49 -7.26 -2.36 -20.02
CA PRO A 49 -8.19 -1.45 -20.69
C PRO A 49 -8.69 -1.97 -22.04
N ASP A 50 -7.84 -2.65 -22.84
CA ASP A 50 -8.25 -3.25 -24.12
C ASP A 50 -9.31 -4.36 -23.99
N ILE A 51 -9.34 -5.08 -22.86
CA ILE A 51 -10.30 -6.17 -22.64
C ILE A 51 -11.53 -5.63 -21.89
N ASN A 52 -11.33 -4.66 -21.00
CA ASN A 52 -12.37 -4.13 -20.14
C ASN A 52 -12.39 -2.59 -20.18
N HIS A 53 -13.29 -2.06 -21.01
CA HIS A 53 -13.44 -0.63 -21.25
C HIS A 53 -14.18 0.14 -20.12
N LYS A 54 -14.48 -0.51 -18.98
CA LYS A 54 -15.17 0.16 -17.86
C LYS A 54 -14.18 1.06 -17.10
N GLU A 55 -14.64 2.25 -16.71
CA GLU A 55 -13.85 3.19 -15.88
C GLU A 55 -13.39 2.54 -14.56
N SER A 56 -14.21 1.67 -13.99
CA SER A 56 -13.85 0.92 -12.78
C SER A 56 -12.73 -0.10 -12.99
N ALA A 57 -12.62 -0.69 -14.19
CA ALA A 57 -11.52 -1.59 -14.52
C ALA A 57 -10.21 -0.82 -14.71
N LYS A 58 -10.27 0.35 -15.36
CA LYS A 58 -9.13 1.26 -15.51
C LYS A 58 -8.56 1.69 -14.16
N LYS A 59 -9.41 2.12 -13.22
CA LYS A 59 -8.99 2.48 -11.85
C LYS A 59 -8.33 1.30 -11.11
N LYS A 60 -8.93 0.11 -11.21
CA LYS A 60 -8.33 -1.10 -10.64
C LYS A 60 -6.99 -1.44 -11.27
N PHE A 61 -6.85 -1.31 -12.58
CA PHE A 61 -5.62 -1.56 -13.30
C PHE A 61 -4.49 -0.59 -12.88
N GLN A 62 -4.83 0.69 -12.68
CA GLN A 62 -3.90 1.67 -12.12
C GLN A 62 -3.42 1.27 -10.73
N ASP A 63 -4.34 0.90 -9.84
CA ASP A 63 -4.01 0.45 -8.48
C ASP A 63 -3.15 -0.84 -8.48
N ILE A 64 -3.45 -1.80 -9.37
CA ILE A 64 -2.67 -3.02 -9.57
C ILE A 64 -1.24 -2.70 -10.03
N SER A 65 -1.10 -1.77 -10.97
CA SER A 65 0.20 -1.35 -11.52
C SER A 65 1.04 -0.63 -10.47
N LEU A 66 0.42 0.29 -9.71
CA LEU A 66 1.06 0.97 -8.59
C LEU A 66 1.51 -0.02 -7.52
N SER A 67 0.67 -1.00 -7.17
CA SER A 67 0.99 -2.03 -6.19
C SER A 67 2.20 -2.86 -6.59
N TYR A 68 2.28 -3.26 -7.86
CA TYR A 68 3.43 -4.00 -8.36
C TYR A 68 4.71 -3.17 -8.29
N ARG A 69 4.63 -1.88 -8.64
CA ARG A 69 5.76 -0.96 -8.53
C ARG A 69 6.23 -0.84 -7.07
N ILE A 70 5.32 -0.63 -6.12
CA ILE A 70 5.63 -0.54 -4.68
C ILE A 70 6.42 -1.75 -4.17
N LEU A 71 6.01 -2.96 -4.56
CA LEU A 71 6.61 -4.20 -4.06
C LEU A 71 7.94 -4.55 -4.73
N THR A 72 8.23 -4.02 -5.92
CA THR A 72 9.42 -4.38 -6.70
C THR A 72 10.45 -3.27 -6.76
N GLN A 73 10.01 -2.02 -6.89
CA GLN A 73 10.82 -0.83 -7.05
C GLN A 73 10.24 0.27 -6.15
N TRP A 74 10.74 0.33 -4.92
CA TRP A 74 10.40 1.41 -4.01
C TRP A 74 11.04 2.72 -4.48
N ASP A 75 10.23 3.76 -4.61
CA ASP A 75 10.64 5.14 -4.85
C ASP A 75 9.82 6.07 -3.93
N ASP A 76 10.44 7.13 -3.40
CA ASP A 76 9.77 8.08 -2.52
C ASP A 76 8.68 8.87 -3.25
N SER A 77 8.77 8.98 -4.58
CA SER A 77 7.71 9.57 -5.43
C SER A 77 6.35 8.88 -5.27
N ILE A 78 6.36 7.57 -4.98
CA ILE A 78 5.16 6.74 -4.74
C ILE A 78 4.33 7.30 -3.59
N LEU A 79 4.96 7.91 -2.59
CA LEU A 79 4.27 8.45 -1.43
C LEU A 79 3.28 9.57 -1.78
N ASN A 80 3.40 10.16 -2.97
CA ASN A 80 2.49 11.18 -3.47
C ASN A 80 1.32 10.58 -4.28
N GLU A 81 1.42 9.32 -4.70
CA GLU A 81 0.37 8.65 -5.44
C GLU A 81 -0.73 8.14 -4.51
N LYS A 82 -1.98 8.23 -4.98
CA LYS A 82 -3.16 7.80 -4.23
C LYS A 82 -3.82 6.64 -4.95
N PHE A 83 -4.17 5.60 -4.18
CA PHE A 83 -5.00 4.53 -4.69
C PHE A 83 -6.42 5.03 -4.94
N SER A 84 -7.00 4.65 -6.07
CA SER A 84 -8.31 5.14 -6.51
C SER A 84 -9.48 4.30 -6.01
N THR A 85 -9.24 3.02 -5.71
CA THR A 85 -10.30 2.04 -5.38
C THR A 85 -10.45 1.80 -3.87
N ILE A 86 -9.48 2.24 -3.06
CA ILE A 86 -9.42 1.94 -1.63
C ILE A 86 -10.12 3.02 -0.82
N SER A 87 -11.06 2.61 0.03
CA SER A 87 -11.72 3.49 0.99
C SER A 87 -10.90 3.64 2.27
N GLU A 88 -11.20 4.68 3.06
CA GLU A 88 -10.58 4.85 4.39
C GLU A 88 -10.84 3.66 5.33
N PHE A 89 -11.99 2.98 5.16
CA PHE A 89 -12.34 1.80 5.93
C PHE A 89 -11.43 0.60 5.57
N ASP A 90 -11.18 0.40 4.28
CA ASP A 90 -10.27 -0.65 3.80
C ASP A 90 -8.85 -0.41 4.33
N VAL A 91 -8.38 0.84 4.34
CA VAL A 91 -7.08 1.19 4.92
C VAL A 91 -7.03 0.83 6.41
N LYS A 92 -8.10 1.08 7.18
CA LYS A 92 -8.17 0.68 8.60
C LYS A 92 -8.08 -0.83 8.77
N ILE A 93 -8.81 -1.60 7.94
CA ILE A 93 -8.73 -3.07 7.97
C ILE A 93 -7.32 -3.54 7.63
N ILE A 94 -6.70 -2.99 6.58
CA ILE A 94 -5.35 -3.34 6.14
C ILE A 94 -4.33 -3.04 7.24
N LYS A 95 -4.44 -1.89 7.92
CA LYS A 95 -3.58 -1.55 9.06
C LYS A 95 -3.65 -2.60 10.17
N ILE A 96 -4.87 -3.01 10.53
CA ILE A 96 -5.11 -4.05 11.56
C ILE A 96 -4.51 -5.39 11.10
N LYS A 97 -4.77 -5.81 9.86
CA LYS A 97 -4.25 -7.05 9.26
C LYS A 97 -2.72 -7.07 9.19
N ALA A 98 -2.10 -5.93 8.91
CA ALA A 98 -0.66 -5.75 8.86
C ALA A 98 0.00 -5.59 10.24
N ASN A 99 -0.79 -5.57 11.31
CA ASN A 99 -0.36 -5.26 12.68
C ASN A 99 0.47 -3.95 12.77
N ILE A 100 0.10 -2.96 11.95
CA ILE A 100 0.70 -1.62 11.99
C ILE A 100 0.03 -0.89 13.15
N ASN A 101 0.59 -1.05 14.34
CA ASN A 101 0.20 -0.24 15.48
C ASN A 101 0.69 1.18 15.24
N ASP A 102 -0.23 2.14 15.16
CA ASP A 102 0.09 3.54 15.33
C ASP A 102 0.59 3.68 16.79
N GLU A 103 1.89 3.47 17.01
CA GLU A 103 2.49 3.80 18.30
C GLU A 103 2.15 5.25 18.57
N LYS A 104 1.22 5.49 19.51
CA LYS A 104 1.05 6.81 20.13
C LYS A 104 2.45 7.33 20.40
N SER A 105 2.73 8.53 19.89
CA SER A 105 3.98 9.21 20.14
C SER A 105 4.31 9.07 21.62
N HIS A 106 5.56 8.82 21.98
CA HIS A 106 5.98 8.73 23.38
C HIS A 106 5.41 9.93 24.19
N ILE A 107 5.31 11.09 23.54
CA ILE A 107 4.71 12.33 24.05
C ILE A 107 3.21 12.20 24.38
N GLU A 108 2.43 11.50 23.56
CA GLU A 108 0.98 11.28 23.79
C GLU A 108 0.68 10.27 24.89
N ARG A 109 1.61 9.35 25.16
CA ARG A 109 1.49 8.44 26.30
C ARG A 109 1.65 9.19 27.63
N PHE A 110 2.55 10.17 27.69
CA PHE A 110 2.75 11.00 28.88
C PHE A 110 1.70 12.11 29.04
N LYS A 111 1.08 12.58 27.94
CA LYS A 111 -0.02 13.55 28.01
C LYS A 111 -1.29 13.02 28.68
N ASN A 112 -1.48 11.70 28.73
CA ASN A 112 -2.61 11.06 29.40
C ASN A 112 -2.28 10.62 30.84
N LEU A 113 -1.12 11.00 31.37
CA LEU A 113 -0.69 10.68 32.74
C LEU A 113 -0.80 11.86 33.73
N TYR A 114 -1.36 12.99 33.30
CA TYR A 114 -1.65 14.17 34.12
C TYR A 114 -3.06 14.68 33.83
#